data_AF-A0A5N5PCP7-F1
#
_entry.id   AF-A0A5N5PCP7-F1
#
_cell.length_a   1.000
_cell.length_b   1.000
_cell.length_c   1.000
_cell.angle_alpha   90.00
_cell.angle_beta   90.00
_cell.angle_gamma   90.00
#
_symmetry.space_group_name_H-M   'P 1'
#
loop_
_entity.id
_entity.type
_entity.pdbx_description
1 polymer ?
#
loop_
_entity_poly.entity_id
_entity_poly.type
_entity_poly.pdbx_seq_one_letter_code
_entity_poly.pdbx_strand_id
1 'polypeptide(L)'
;MASLRASSAARLLRSASRAPSFLPASQRFSSSVPTTSREEAPLDTPRHNDPNYEAQFDKATSTFTPVPKHIQDGSEDTPFMPAAIISGAPMELQARTVRIHQPAKPATQSGKWHGSKWRMDWDVLGKGHRWENHLIGWQSSGDAMQGTRLNFASKEDAIAFAEKQGYEYFVQEPNERKVAPKAYANNFLYSPTKLKHIRTK
;
A
#
# COMPACT_ATOMS: atom_id res chain seq x y z
N MET A 1 48.62 -21.74 -29.89
CA MET A 1 49.98 -21.66 -29.31
C MET A 1 49.86 -20.83 -28.03
N ALA A 2 49.63 -21.44 -26.86
CA ALA A 2 50.59 -22.14 -25.99
C ALA A 2 51.54 -21.17 -25.24
N SER A 3 51.39 -21.14 -23.90
CA SER A 3 52.38 -20.84 -22.84
C SER A 3 51.57 -20.44 -21.59
N LEU A 4 51.34 -21.19 -20.50
CA LEU A 4 52.09 -22.15 -19.66
C LEU A 4 53.38 -21.60 -19.04
N ARG A 5 53.32 -21.18 -17.77
CA ARG A 5 54.23 -21.48 -16.61
C ARG A 5 53.48 -21.03 -15.32
N ALA A 6 53.22 -21.77 -14.24
CA ALA A 6 53.78 -22.91 -13.50
C ALA A 6 54.79 -22.54 -12.37
N SER A 7 54.47 -23.10 -11.17
CA SER A 7 55.30 -23.35 -9.97
C SER A 7 55.62 -22.14 -9.05
N SER A 8 55.70 -22.20 -7.72
CA SER A 8 55.93 -23.29 -6.73
C SER A 8 55.64 -22.70 -5.33
N ALA A 9 54.73 -23.26 -4.53
CA ALA A 9 54.98 -24.13 -3.36
C ALA A 9 55.94 -23.63 -2.26
N ALA A 10 55.43 -23.56 -1.01
CA ALA A 10 56.13 -24.02 0.19
C ALA A 10 55.14 -24.29 1.34
N ARG A 11 55.11 -25.55 1.80
CA ARG A 11 54.50 -26.05 3.04
C ARG A 11 55.35 -25.66 4.24
N LEU A 12 54.73 -25.54 5.42
CA LEU A 12 55.30 -26.06 6.66
C LEU A 12 54.19 -26.57 7.58
N LEU A 13 54.48 -27.67 8.25
CA LEU A 13 53.63 -28.61 9.00
C LEU A 13 54.05 -28.62 10.48
N ARG A 14 53.17 -29.21 11.32
CA ARG A 14 53.37 -29.76 12.69
C ARG A 14 53.42 -28.73 13.83
N SER A 15 52.92 -28.98 15.05
CA SER A 15 52.37 -30.15 15.79
C SER A 15 51.74 -29.62 17.10
N ALA A 16 50.52 -30.00 17.51
CA ALA A 16 50.09 -31.11 18.37
C ALA A 16 50.25 -30.98 19.92
N SER A 17 49.17 -31.36 20.63
CA SER A 17 49.00 -31.72 22.06
C SER A 17 48.81 -30.56 23.06
N ARG A 18 47.95 -30.59 24.11
CA ARG A 18 47.27 -31.65 24.88
C ARG A 18 46.11 -31.04 25.72
N ALA A 19 45.06 -31.82 25.99
CA ALA A 19 43.91 -31.45 26.83
C ALA A 19 44.19 -31.57 28.35
N PRO A 20 43.33 -30.97 29.19
CA PRO A 20 42.83 -31.70 30.35
C PRO A 20 41.29 -31.66 30.49
N SER A 21 40.76 -32.76 30.99
CA SER A 21 39.38 -33.03 31.40
C SER A 21 39.15 -32.63 32.86
N PHE A 22 38.07 -31.91 33.18
CA PHE A 22 37.48 -31.87 34.53
C PHE A 22 35.94 -31.78 34.46
N LEU A 23 35.29 -32.46 35.41
CA LEU A 23 33.88 -32.87 35.51
C LEU A 23 32.89 -31.72 35.86
N PRO A 24 31.56 -31.92 35.67
CA PRO A 24 30.56 -30.88 35.89
C PRO A 24 30.15 -30.78 37.37
N ALA A 25 30.18 -29.57 37.94
CA ALA A 25 29.60 -29.29 39.25
C ALA A 25 28.20 -28.68 39.08
N SER A 26 27.18 -29.38 39.59
CA SER A 26 25.82 -28.87 39.73
C SER A 26 25.80 -27.81 40.84
N GLN A 27 25.71 -26.52 40.47
CA GLN A 27 25.36 -25.48 41.44
C GLN A 27 23.84 -25.35 41.48
N ARG A 28 23.25 -25.89 42.55
CA ARG A 28 21.90 -25.52 43.00
C ARG A 28 21.95 -24.06 43.44
N PHE A 29 21.36 -23.17 42.63
CA PHE A 29 21.07 -21.81 43.07
C PHE A 29 19.94 -21.85 44.13
N SER A 30 20.26 -21.48 45.37
CA SER A 30 19.27 -21.14 46.39
C SER A 30 18.83 -19.69 46.20
N SER A 31 17.55 -19.45 45.93
CA SER A 31 16.97 -18.11 45.96
C SER A 31 16.51 -17.77 47.38
N SER A 32 17.22 -16.85 48.04
CA SER A 32 16.69 -16.14 49.21
C SER A 32 16.10 -14.81 48.74
N VAL A 33 14.82 -14.59 49.04
CA VAL A 33 14.13 -13.33 48.75
C VAL A 33 14.37 -12.36 49.92
N PRO A 34 14.96 -11.17 49.71
CA PRO A 34 14.87 -10.11 50.69
C PRO A 34 13.54 -9.35 50.51
N THR A 35 12.74 -9.30 51.57
CA THR A 35 11.62 -8.35 51.71
C THR A 35 12.22 -6.99 52.03
N THR A 36 12.21 -6.08 51.06
CA THR A 36 12.52 -4.67 51.28
C THR A 36 11.29 -3.81 51.03
N SER A 37 11.01 -3.01 52.05
CA SER A 37 10.06 -1.91 52.22
C SER A 37 9.41 -1.31 50.98
N ARG A 38 8.09 -1.18 51.12
CA ARG A 38 7.11 -0.43 50.32
C ARG A 38 7.47 1.06 50.32
N GLU A 39 7.72 1.61 49.13
CA GLU A 39 7.78 3.05 48.87
C GLU A 39 6.83 3.32 47.69
N GLU A 40 5.86 4.20 47.92
CA GLU A 40 4.77 4.51 47.00
C GLU A 40 5.27 5.42 45.87
N ALA A 41 5.14 4.98 44.62
CA ALA A 41 5.29 5.82 43.43
C ALA A 41 4.12 5.55 42.46
N PRO A 42 3.44 6.60 41.94
CA PRO A 42 2.27 6.42 41.08
C PRO A 42 2.68 6.33 39.61
N LEU A 43 1.98 5.46 38.88
CA LEU A 43 1.62 5.45 37.46
C LEU A 43 1.66 4.00 36.97
N ASP A 44 0.48 3.49 36.61
CA ASP A 44 0.26 2.21 35.95
C ASP A 44 1.18 2.06 34.74
N THR A 45 2.33 1.45 34.97
CA THR A 45 3.20 0.93 33.93
C THR A 45 3.01 -0.59 33.97
N PRO A 46 2.43 -1.20 32.91
CA PRO A 46 2.17 -2.63 32.94
C PRO A 46 3.48 -3.40 33.12
N ARG A 47 3.44 -4.45 33.94
CA ARG A 47 4.63 -5.29 34.17
C ARG A 47 5.03 -5.94 32.85
N HIS A 48 6.34 -6.12 32.66
CA HIS A 48 6.95 -6.59 31.41
C HIS A 48 6.35 -7.88 30.79
N ASN A 49 5.56 -8.66 31.54
CA ASN A 49 4.96 -9.93 31.10
C ASN A 49 3.43 -10.02 31.29
N ASP A 50 2.73 -8.92 31.59
CA ASP A 50 1.27 -8.97 31.66
C ASP A 50 0.67 -8.95 30.23
N PRO A 51 -0.15 -9.94 29.84
CA PRO A 51 -0.80 -9.91 28.53
C PRO A 51 -1.74 -8.71 28.44
N ASN A 52 -1.53 -7.84 27.46
CA ASN A 52 -2.39 -6.69 27.21
C ASN A 52 -3.70 -7.15 26.56
N TYR A 53 -4.74 -7.32 27.37
CA TYR A 53 -6.09 -7.72 26.91
C TYR A 53 -6.87 -6.60 26.21
N GLU A 54 -6.41 -5.34 26.31
CA GLU A 54 -6.99 -4.20 25.59
C GLU A 54 -6.26 -3.90 24.26
N ALA A 55 -5.19 -4.64 23.94
CA ALA A 55 -4.57 -4.54 22.64
C ALA A 55 -5.62 -4.90 21.57
N GLN A 56 -5.97 -3.94 20.73
CA GLN A 56 -6.77 -4.24 19.54
C GLN A 56 -5.96 -5.24 18.72
N PHE A 57 -6.43 -6.49 18.66
CA PHE A 57 -5.78 -7.54 17.90
C PHE A 57 -5.74 -7.10 16.44
N ASP A 58 -4.55 -6.71 16.00
CA ASP A 58 -4.27 -6.54 14.59
C ASP A 58 -4.48 -7.88 13.90
N LYS A 59 -5.52 -7.96 13.07
CA LYS A 59 -5.59 -8.97 12.00
C LYS A 59 -4.48 -8.76 10.95
N ALA A 60 -3.68 -7.70 11.11
CA ALA A 60 -2.81 -7.09 10.13
C ALA A 60 -1.34 -7.57 10.12
N THR A 61 -1.06 -8.81 10.53
CA THR A 61 0.15 -9.51 10.01
C THR A 61 -0.26 -10.45 8.86
N SER A 62 -1.13 -9.97 7.98
CA SER A 62 -1.29 -10.57 6.66
C SER A 62 -0.13 -10.08 5.79
N THR A 63 0.67 -10.99 5.25
CA THR A 63 1.78 -10.69 4.32
C THR A 63 1.35 -9.87 3.08
N PHE A 64 0.03 -9.73 2.85
CA PHE A 64 -0.55 -9.24 1.61
C PHE A 64 -1.16 -7.85 1.70
N THR A 65 -1.44 -7.34 2.90
CA THR A 65 -2.07 -6.02 3.08
C THR A 65 -1.00 -4.96 3.34
N PRO A 66 -1.07 -3.77 2.68
CA PRO A 66 -0.19 -2.67 3.01
C PRO A 66 -0.37 -2.23 4.48
N VAL A 67 0.68 -1.65 5.06
CA VAL A 67 0.64 -1.05 6.40
C VAL A 67 0.24 0.42 6.27
N PRO A 68 -0.74 0.92 7.05
CA PRO A 68 -1.10 2.33 7.01
C PRO A 68 0.08 3.21 7.47
N LYS A 69 0.31 4.31 6.75
CA LYS A 69 1.30 5.33 7.17
C LYS A 69 0.78 6.16 8.34
N HIS A 70 -0.53 6.33 8.41
CA HIS A 70 -1.24 7.13 9.39
C HIS A 70 -2.56 6.45 9.72
N ILE A 71 -2.84 6.23 11.01
CA ILE A 71 -4.06 5.60 11.50
C ILE A 71 -4.83 6.67 12.27
N GLN A 72 -6.13 6.81 11.95
CA GLN A 72 -6.99 7.77 12.65
C GLN A 72 -7.47 7.18 13.97
N ASP A 73 -6.76 7.51 15.04
CA ASP A 73 -7.04 7.02 16.41
C ASP A 73 -8.01 7.94 17.19
N GLY A 74 -8.45 9.04 16.59
CA GLY A 74 -9.38 10.01 17.21
C GLY A 74 -8.70 11.03 18.11
N SER A 75 -7.38 11.03 18.17
CA SER A 75 -6.54 12.03 18.82
C SER A 75 -6.31 13.29 17.98
N GLU A 76 -6.79 13.32 16.73
CA GLU A 76 -6.64 14.46 15.83
C GLU A 76 -7.56 15.61 16.21
N ASP A 77 -7.01 16.84 16.20
CA ASP A 77 -7.73 18.09 16.45
C ASP A 77 -8.62 18.49 15.25
N THR A 78 -9.52 17.60 14.85
CA THR A 78 -10.51 17.87 13.81
C THR A 78 -11.86 18.21 14.46
N PRO A 79 -12.63 19.17 13.89
CA PRO A 79 -13.90 19.60 14.48
C PRO A 79 -15.00 18.53 14.42
N PHE A 80 -14.77 17.41 13.72
CA PHE A 80 -15.70 16.31 13.58
C PHE A 80 -15.01 15.00 13.95
N MET A 81 -15.72 14.08 14.59
CA MET A 81 -15.17 12.75 14.85
C MET A 81 -14.86 12.03 13.53
N PRO A 82 -13.65 11.44 13.38
CA PRO A 82 -13.29 10.71 12.17
C PRO A 82 -14.25 9.51 12.00
N ALA A 83 -14.81 9.38 10.80
CA ALA A 83 -15.72 8.28 10.50
C ALA A 83 -15.01 6.93 10.50
N ALA A 84 -13.69 6.92 10.33
CA ALA A 84 -12.85 5.74 10.37
C ALA A 84 -13.13 4.86 11.61
N ILE A 85 -13.23 5.49 12.80
CA ILE A 85 -13.45 4.81 14.09
C ILE A 85 -14.86 4.23 14.20
N ILE A 86 -15.86 4.93 13.67
CA ILE A 86 -17.29 4.58 13.82
C ILE A 86 -17.74 3.61 12.72
N SER A 87 -17.10 3.65 11.55
CA SER A 87 -17.53 2.92 10.34
C SER A 87 -17.55 1.40 10.49
N GLY A 88 -16.77 0.85 11.43
CA GLY A 88 -16.54 -0.60 11.55
C GLY A 88 -15.77 -1.20 10.38
N ALA A 89 -15.22 -0.36 9.50
CA ALA A 89 -14.36 -0.79 8.41
C ALA A 89 -13.02 -1.33 8.96
N PRO A 90 -12.43 -2.37 8.36
CA PRO A 90 -11.13 -2.86 8.80
C PRO A 90 -10.04 -1.81 8.56
N MET A 91 -9.13 -1.69 9.52
CA MET A 91 -8.01 -0.72 9.49
C MET A 91 -7.10 -0.90 8.26
N GLU A 92 -7.07 -2.11 7.71
CA GLU A 92 -6.43 -2.46 6.44
C GLU A 92 -6.83 -1.56 5.26
N LEU A 93 -8.02 -0.97 5.28
CA LEU A 93 -8.47 -0.06 4.22
C LEU A 93 -7.83 1.32 4.31
N GLN A 94 -7.46 1.77 5.51
CA GLN A 94 -6.71 3.03 5.69
C GLN A 94 -5.31 2.93 5.07
N ALA A 95 -4.75 1.73 5.03
CA ALA A 95 -3.46 1.48 4.37
C ALA A 95 -3.51 1.56 2.84
N ARG A 96 -4.70 1.54 2.25
CA ARG A 96 -4.84 1.52 0.80
C ARG A 96 -4.93 2.92 0.26
N THR A 97 -4.21 3.14 -0.83
CA THR A 97 -4.35 4.35 -1.61
C THR A 97 -5.63 4.29 -2.46
N VAL A 98 -6.33 5.41 -2.48
CA VAL A 98 -7.56 5.63 -3.22
C VAL A 98 -7.29 6.60 -4.37
N ARG A 99 -7.83 6.30 -5.55
CA ARG A 99 -7.77 7.17 -6.72
C ARG A 99 -9.06 7.94 -6.90
N ILE A 100 -8.98 9.26 -6.74
CA ILE A 100 -10.07 10.19 -7.04
C ILE A 100 -9.86 10.74 -8.45
N HIS A 101 -10.78 10.44 -9.37
CA HIS A 101 -10.63 10.81 -10.78
C HIS A 101 -11.99 10.96 -11.47
N GLN A 102 -12.02 11.71 -12.58
CA GLN A 102 -13.14 11.61 -13.52
C GLN A 102 -12.82 10.53 -14.56
N PRO A 103 -13.74 9.60 -14.82
CA PRO A 103 -13.48 8.53 -15.78
C PRO A 103 -13.30 9.12 -17.18
N ALA A 104 -12.20 8.74 -17.83
CA ALA A 104 -11.87 9.23 -19.15
C ALA A 104 -12.95 8.82 -20.18
N LYS A 105 -13.16 9.67 -21.19
CA LYS A 105 -14.06 9.35 -22.29
C LYS A 105 -13.53 8.13 -23.05
N PRO A 106 -14.32 7.06 -23.24
CA PRO A 106 -13.89 5.90 -24.02
C PRO A 106 -13.62 6.30 -25.48
N ALA A 107 -12.50 5.87 -26.04
CA ALA A 107 -12.14 6.15 -27.44
C ALA A 107 -13.10 5.48 -28.44
N THR A 108 -13.75 4.40 -28.04
CA THR A 108 -14.70 3.63 -28.86
C THR A 108 -16.04 4.33 -29.06
N GLN A 109 -16.41 5.27 -28.17
CA GLN A 109 -17.72 5.94 -28.21
C GLN A 109 -17.59 7.47 -28.21
N SER A 110 -18.54 8.13 -28.86
CA SER A 110 -18.56 9.60 -28.93
C SER A 110 -19.29 10.29 -27.77
N GLY A 111 -20.07 9.54 -26.98
CA GLY A 111 -20.81 10.06 -25.83
C GLY A 111 -19.91 10.65 -24.73
N LYS A 112 -20.46 11.58 -23.94
CA LYS A 112 -19.76 12.26 -22.83
C LYS A 112 -20.41 12.06 -21.46
N TRP A 113 -21.52 11.31 -21.39
CA TRP A 113 -22.34 11.18 -20.18
C TRP A 113 -21.55 10.67 -18.96
N HIS A 114 -20.65 9.70 -19.17
CA HIS A 114 -19.94 9.03 -18.08
C HIS A 114 -18.91 9.92 -17.36
N GLY A 115 -18.39 10.97 -18.01
CA GLY A 115 -17.27 11.78 -17.51
C GLY A 115 -17.65 12.93 -16.57
N SER A 116 -18.94 13.09 -16.22
CA SER A 116 -19.39 14.25 -15.44
C SER A 116 -19.25 14.07 -13.92
N LYS A 117 -19.17 12.83 -13.44
CA LYS A 117 -19.11 12.51 -12.00
C LYS A 117 -17.68 12.18 -11.60
N TRP A 118 -17.31 12.59 -10.39
CA TRP A 118 -16.06 12.18 -9.77
C TRP A 118 -16.21 10.75 -9.24
N ARG A 119 -15.19 9.92 -9.46
CA ARG A 119 -15.16 8.54 -8.99
C ARG A 119 -13.99 8.33 -8.06
N MET A 120 -14.28 7.62 -6.98
CA MET A 120 -13.30 7.12 -6.04
C MET A 120 -13.21 5.61 -6.18
N ASP A 121 -12.03 5.13 -6.56
CA ASP A 121 -11.70 3.70 -6.70
C ASP A 121 -10.50 3.37 -5.80
N TRP A 122 -10.44 2.16 -5.25
CA TRP A 122 -9.29 1.67 -4.49
C TRP A 122 -8.20 1.14 -5.43
N ASP A 123 -6.94 1.29 -5.01
CA ASP A 123 -5.83 0.65 -5.71
C ASP A 123 -5.89 -0.88 -5.61
N VAL A 124 -5.31 -1.52 -6.61
CA VAL A 124 -5.29 -2.97 -6.76
C VAL A 124 -4.23 -3.56 -5.86
N LEU A 125 -4.62 -4.51 -5.00
CA LEU A 125 -3.65 -5.27 -4.20
C LEU A 125 -2.69 -6.06 -5.09
N GLY A 126 -1.38 -5.92 -4.87
CA GLY A 126 -0.36 -6.66 -5.62
C GLY A 126 -0.46 -8.18 -5.44
N LYS A 127 -0.92 -8.65 -4.27
CA LYS A 127 -1.21 -10.06 -3.99
C LYS A 127 -2.65 -10.18 -3.49
N GLY A 128 -3.42 -11.12 -4.06
CA GLY A 128 -4.81 -11.37 -3.65
C GLY A 128 -5.88 -10.56 -4.41
N HIS A 129 -5.51 -9.73 -5.39
CA HIS A 129 -6.53 -9.08 -6.23
C HIS A 129 -7.26 -10.09 -7.10
N ARG A 130 -6.54 -10.88 -7.92
CA ARG A 130 -7.13 -11.97 -8.69
C ARG A 130 -6.21 -13.17 -8.80
N TRP A 131 -6.80 -14.36 -8.75
CA TRP A 131 -6.15 -15.62 -9.07
C TRP A 131 -7.15 -16.59 -9.72
N GLU A 132 -6.64 -17.59 -10.42
CA GLU A 132 -7.47 -18.62 -11.04
C GLU A 132 -7.90 -19.67 -10.01
N ASN A 133 -9.20 -20.00 -9.98
CA ASN A 133 -9.72 -21.09 -9.19
C ASN A 133 -9.34 -22.44 -9.82
N HIS A 134 -8.64 -23.30 -9.08
CA HIS A 134 -8.14 -24.60 -9.57
C HIS A 134 -9.24 -25.56 -10.06
N LEU A 135 -10.50 -25.38 -9.64
CA LEU A 135 -11.59 -26.29 -10.02
C LEU A 135 -12.21 -25.95 -11.40
N ILE A 136 -12.68 -24.72 -11.60
CA ILE A 136 -13.46 -24.29 -12.78
C ILE A 136 -12.72 -23.22 -13.61
N GLY A 137 -11.62 -22.67 -13.12
CA GLY A 137 -10.86 -21.61 -13.82
C GLY A 137 -11.45 -20.21 -13.67
N TRP A 138 -12.42 -20.01 -12.78
CA TRP A 138 -12.98 -18.68 -12.51
C TRP A 138 -11.97 -17.76 -11.84
N GLN A 139 -12.11 -16.46 -12.09
CA GLN A 139 -11.30 -15.41 -11.47
C GLN A 139 -11.78 -15.18 -10.04
N SER A 140 -11.09 -15.79 -9.08
CA SER A 140 -11.30 -15.58 -7.65
C SER A 140 -10.58 -14.32 -7.18
N SER A 141 -11.09 -13.70 -6.11
CA SER A 141 -10.51 -12.52 -5.49
C SER A 141 -10.65 -12.61 -3.97
N GLY A 142 -9.67 -12.09 -3.24
CA GLY A 142 -9.70 -11.93 -1.78
C GLY A 142 -9.92 -10.48 -1.36
N ASP A 143 -10.06 -9.57 -2.35
CA ASP A 143 -10.21 -8.16 -2.10
C ASP A 143 -11.69 -7.79 -1.91
N ALA A 144 -12.05 -7.28 -0.74
CA ALA A 144 -13.41 -6.82 -0.46
C ALA A 144 -13.81 -5.57 -1.28
N MET A 145 -12.85 -4.73 -1.70
CA MET A 145 -13.13 -3.44 -2.33
C MET A 145 -13.07 -3.45 -3.86
N GLN A 146 -12.61 -4.53 -4.49
CA GLN A 146 -12.42 -4.57 -5.96
C GLN A 146 -13.69 -4.26 -6.79
N GLY A 147 -14.87 -4.53 -6.24
CA GLY A 147 -16.17 -4.27 -6.89
C GLY A 147 -16.79 -2.93 -6.51
N THR A 148 -16.25 -2.22 -5.53
CA THR A 148 -16.83 -1.02 -4.96
C THR A 148 -16.33 0.21 -5.69
N ARG A 149 -17.25 1.08 -6.10
CA ARG A 149 -16.94 2.37 -6.73
C ARG A 149 -17.88 3.42 -6.20
N LEU A 150 -17.34 4.51 -5.67
CA LEU A 150 -18.15 5.61 -5.16
C LEU A 150 -18.18 6.74 -6.18
N ASN A 151 -19.35 7.34 -6.39
CA ASN A 151 -19.51 8.48 -7.29
C ASN A 151 -19.89 9.71 -6.49
N PHE A 152 -19.20 10.82 -6.75
CA PHE A 152 -19.37 12.12 -6.11
C PHE A 152 -19.74 13.18 -7.14
N ALA A 153 -20.35 14.27 -6.67
CA ALA A 153 -20.69 15.41 -7.51
C ALA A 153 -19.47 16.31 -7.75
N SER A 154 -18.70 16.60 -6.71
CA SER A 154 -17.52 17.46 -6.75
C SER A 154 -16.23 16.69 -6.41
N LYS A 155 -15.08 17.33 -6.65
CA LYS A 155 -13.76 16.79 -6.26
C LYS A 155 -13.59 16.90 -4.75
N GLU A 156 -14.04 18.00 -4.20
CA GLU A 156 -13.93 18.39 -2.80
C GLU A 156 -14.71 17.42 -1.91
N ASP A 157 -15.90 17.00 -2.34
CA ASP A 157 -16.73 16.02 -1.62
C ASP A 157 -16.02 14.66 -1.53
N ALA A 158 -15.35 14.25 -2.61
CA ALA A 158 -14.60 12.99 -2.66
C ALA A 158 -13.38 13.05 -1.74
N ILE A 159 -12.67 14.18 -1.72
CA ILE A 159 -11.51 14.42 -0.84
C ILE A 159 -11.97 14.42 0.62
N ALA A 160 -13.00 15.19 0.96
CA ALA A 160 -13.54 15.26 2.31
C ALA A 160 -14.00 13.88 2.81
N PHE A 161 -14.60 13.06 1.94
CA PHE A 161 -14.96 11.68 2.27
C PHE A 161 -13.73 10.81 2.56
N ALA A 162 -12.69 10.90 1.73
CA ALA A 162 -11.45 10.13 1.92
C ALA A 162 -10.74 10.53 3.22
N GLU A 163 -10.63 11.84 3.49
CA GLU A 163 -10.03 12.38 4.71
C GLU A 163 -10.80 11.97 5.97
N LYS A 164 -12.14 11.99 5.92
CA LYS A 164 -12.98 11.58 7.04
C LYS A 164 -12.85 10.09 7.39
N GLN A 165 -12.50 9.26 6.41
CA GLN A 165 -12.29 7.82 6.58
C GLN A 165 -10.83 7.45 6.83
N GLY A 166 -9.90 8.41 6.75
CA GLY A 166 -8.47 8.16 6.88
C GLY A 166 -7.85 7.41 5.71
N TYR A 167 -8.44 7.51 4.51
CA TYR A 167 -7.86 6.89 3.31
C TYR A 167 -6.77 7.77 2.70
N GLU A 168 -5.60 7.19 2.43
CA GLU A 168 -4.59 7.84 1.60
C GLU A 168 -5.16 8.02 0.18
N TYR A 169 -5.08 9.22 -0.40
CA TYR A 169 -5.67 9.48 -1.71
C TYR A 169 -4.70 10.14 -2.68
N PHE A 170 -4.92 9.87 -3.97
CA PHE A 170 -4.30 10.56 -5.09
C PHE A 170 -5.39 11.11 -6.00
N VAL A 171 -5.33 12.42 -6.29
CA VAL A 171 -6.27 13.07 -7.20
C VAL A 171 -5.67 13.13 -8.61
N GLN A 172 -6.36 12.50 -9.55
CA GLN A 172 -6.07 12.61 -10.97
C GLN A 172 -7.01 13.65 -11.61
N GLU A 173 -6.42 14.75 -12.08
CA GLU A 173 -7.20 15.79 -12.77
C GLU A 173 -7.69 15.32 -14.15
N PRO A 174 -8.90 15.73 -14.56
CA PRO A 174 -9.45 15.36 -15.85
C PRO A 174 -8.66 15.99 -16.99
N ASN A 175 -8.31 15.18 -17.99
CA ASN A 175 -7.72 15.69 -19.22
C ASN A 175 -8.82 16.15 -20.19
N GLU A 176 -9.06 17.45 -20.22
CA GLU A 176 -10.07 18.04 -21.08
C GLU A 176 -9.60 18.23 -22.53
N ARG A 177 -10.50 17.94 -23.47
CA ARG A 177 -10.23 18.16 -24.88
C ARG A 177 -10.28 19.65 -25.21
N LYS A 178 -9.18 20.17 -25.75
CA LYS A 178 -9.15 21.50 -26.39
C LYS A 178 -10.07 21.54 -27.61
N VAL A 179 -11.07 22.42 -27.60
CA VAL A 179 -11.99 22.63 -28.73
C VAL A 179 -11.38 23.67 -29.66
N ALA A 180 -10.86 23.22 -30.81
CA ALA A 180 -10.39 24.11 -31.87
C ALA A 180 -11.54 24.46 -32.84
N PRO A 181 -11.60 25.69 -33.37
CA PRO A 181 -12.59 26.07 -34.37
C PRO A 181 -12.40 25.22 -35.64
N LYS A 182 -13.49 24.59 -36.09
CA LYS A 182 -13.50 23.76 -37.29
C LYS A 182 -14.50 24.33 -38.30
N ALA A 183 -13.99 24.87 -39.40
CA ALA A 183 -14.82 25.33 -40.51
C ALA A 183 -14.72 24.35 -41.68
N TYR A 184 -15.85 23.93 -42.24
CA TYR A 184 -15.88 23.03 -43.39
C TYR A 184 -15.25 23.64 -44.65
N ALA A 185 -15.33 24.97 -44.80
CA ALA A 185 -14.68 25.71 -45.89
C ALA A 185 -13.16 25.53 -45.92
N ASN A 186 -12.53 25.25 -44.76
CA ASN A 186 -11.08 25.02 -44.68
C ASN A 186 -10.63 23.79 -45.47
N ASN A 187 -11.55 22.90 -45.85
CA ASN A 187 -11.26 21.76 -46.69
C ASN A 187 -10.94 22.14 -48.15
N PHE A 188 -11.31 23.35 -48.60
CA PHE A 188 -11.24 23.78 -50.00
C PHE A 188 -10.45 25.08 -50.22
N LEU A 189 -9.53 25.42 -49.31
CA LEU A 189 -8.71 26.62 -49.44
C LEU A 189 -7.79 26.53 -50.67
N TYR A 190 -7.69 27.64 -51.39
CA TYR A 190 -6.74 27.78 -52.49
C TYR A 190 -5.31 27.79 -51.97
N SER A 191 -4.44 26.98 -52.58
CA SER A 191 -3.00 26.99 -52.33
C SER A 191 -2.30 27.50 -53.60
N PRO A 192 -1.59 28.64 -53.54
CA PRO A 192 -0.83 29.15 -54.68
C PRO A 192 0.41 28.30 -54.97
N THR A 193 0.87 27.51 -54.00
CA THR A 193 2.02 26.61 -54.13
C THR A 193 1.59 25.16 -54.33
N LYS A 194 2.56 24.29 -54.64
CA LYS A 194 2.35 22.84 -54.78
C LYS A 194 1.63 22.28 -53.54
N LEU A 195 0.53 21.57 -53.78
CA LEU A 195 -0.31 20.99 -52.73
C LEU A 195 0.49 20.03 -51.82
N LYS A 196 0.32 20.17 -50.50
CA LYS A 196 0.98 19.31 -49.50
C LYS A 196 0.43 17.88 -49.49
N HIS A 197 -0.89 17.74 -49.63
CA HIS A 197 -1.58 16.46 -49.74
C HIS A 197 -2.89 16.68 -50.52
N ILE A 198 -3.39 15.64 -51.16
CA ILE A 198 -4.71 15.62 -51.78
C ILE A 198 -5.70 15.19 -50.72
N ARG A 199 -6.65 16.07 -50.37
CA ARG A 199 -7.68 15.78 -49.35
C ARG A 199 -8.78 14.91 -49.97
N THR A 200 -9.00 13.73 -49.39
CA THR A 200 -10.20 12.92 -49.64
C THR A 200 -11.30 13.24 -48.63
N LYS A 201 -12.52 12.77 -48.90
CA LYS A 201 -13.65 12.89 -47.97
C LYS A 201 -13.62 11.82 -46.88
#